data_AF-A0A258CRZ3-F1
#
_entry.id   AF-A0A258CRZ3-F1
#
_cell.length_a   1.000
_cell.length_b   1.000
_cell.length_c   1.000
_cell.angle_alpha   90.00
_cell.angle_beta   90.00
_cell.angle_gamma   90.00
#
_symmetry.space_group_name_H-M   'P 1'
#
loop_
_entity.id
_entity.type
_entity.pdbx_description
1 polymer ?
#
loop_
_entity_poly.entity_id
_entity_poly.type
_entity_poly.pdbx_seq_one_letter_code
_entity_poly.pdbx_strand_id
1 'polypeptide(L)' 'MSLVAIIDYGAGNLHSAAKAFERMANGLGGITVEVTADPERVRIADRIMLPGVGAFADCKAGLDAVAGMV' A
#
# COMPACT_ATOMS: atom_id res chain seq x y z
N MET A 1 7.89 13.59 9.56
CA MET A 1 8.01 12.27 8.92
C MET A 1 6.63 11.95 8.36
N SER A 2 6.49 11.59 7.09
CA SER A 2 5.22 11.26 6.43
C SER A 2 5.14 9.75 6.21
N LEU A 3 4.04 9.11 6.61
CA LEU A 3 3.80 7.68 6.41
C LEU A 3 2.99 7.44 5.13
N VAL A 4 3.56 6.66 4.22
CA VAL A 4 2.89 6.16 3.02
C VAL A 4 2.61 4.66 3.20
N ALA A 5 1.34 4.30 3.28
CA ALA A 5 0.92 2.90 3.33
C ALA A 5 0.64 2.38 1.91
N ILE A 6 1.28 1.26 1.55
CA ILE A 6 0.97 0.47 0.36
C ILE A 6 0.08 -0.69 0.83
N ILE A 7 -1.15 -0.75 0.34
CA ILE A 7 -2.11 -1.77 0.79
C ILE A 7 -1.72 -3.13 0.21
N ASP A 8 -1.38 -4.07 1.10
CA ASP A 8 -1.21 -5.48 0.75
C ASP A 8 -2.56 -6.19 0.83
N TYR A 9 -3.17 -6.39 -0.35
CA TYR A 9 -4.35 -7.24 -0.51
C TYR A 9 -4.02 -8.57 -1.22
N GLY A 10 -2.74 -8.95 -1.28
CA GLY A 10 -2.27 -10.12 -2.04
C GLY A 10 -1.92 -9.83 -3.51
N ALA A 11 -1.69 -8.56 -3.87
CA ALA A 11 -1.32 -8.18 -5.24
C ALA A 11 0.10 -8.66 -5.61
N GLY A 12 0.25 -9.31 -6.78
CA GLY A 12 1.54 -9.85 -7.21
C GLY A 12 2.63 -8.82 -7.53
N ASN A 13 2.31 -7.52 -7.61
CA ASN A 13 3.25 -6.46 -7.98
C ASN A 13 3.81 -5.64 -6.79
N LEU A 14 3.50 -6.03 -5.55
CA LEU A 14 3.87 -5.28 -4.35
C LEU A 14 5.37 -5.02 -4.22
N HIS A 15 6.21 -6.02 -4.56
CA HIS A 15 7.66 -5.89 -4.46
C HIS A 15 8.22 -4.78 -5.37
N SER A 16 7.68 -4.65 -6.59
CA SER A 16 8.09 -3.62 -7.54
C SER A 16 7.61 -2.24 -7.10
N ALA A 17 6.39 -2.15 -6.60
CA ALA A 17 5.83 -0.90 -6.06
C ALA A 17 6.64 -0.42 -4.85
N ALA A 18 6.88 -1.30 -3.87
CA ALA A 18 7.65 -0.99 -2.66
C ALA A 18 9.03 -0.44 -3.00
N LYS A 19 9.78 -1.09 -3.89
CA LYS A 19 11.10 -0.60 -4.34
C LYS A 19 11.06 0.78 -4.99
N ALA A 20 10.02 1.08 -5.77
CA ALA A 20 9.87 2.40 -6.38
C ALA A 20 9.67 3.49 -5.32
N PHE A 21 8.81 3.22 -4.34
CA PHE A 21 8.55 4.12 -3.22
C PHE A 21 9.75 4.27 -2.28
N GLU A 22 10.50 3.19 -2.01
CA GLU A 22 11.76 3.25 -1.24
C GLU A 22 12.79 4.16 -1.90
N ARG A 23 12.97 4.06 -3.22
CA ARG A 23 13.87 4.94 -3.98
C ARG A 23 13.46 6.41 -3.87
N MET A 24 12.17 6.69 -3.99
CA MET A 24 11.62 8.05 -3.83
C MET A 24 11.83 8.57 -2.41
N ALA A 25 11.55 7.73 -1.39
CA ALA A 25 11.70 8.09 0.01
C ALA A 25 13.16 8.44 0.36
N ASN A 26 14.13 7.70 -0.20
CA ASN A 26 15.55 7.99 -0.03
C ASN A 26 15.99 9.30 -0.69
N GLY A 27 15.34 9.72 -1.79
CA GLY A 27 15.68 10.96 -2.51
C GLY A 27 15.03 12.23 -1.94
N LEU A 28 13.85 12.11 -1.32
CA LEU A 28 13.10 13.24 -0.74
C LEU A 28 13.34 13.42 0.77
N GLY A 29 13.71 12.34 1.47
CA GLY A 29 13.88 12.34 2.92
C GLY A 29 12.56 12.50 3.69
N GLY A 30 12.52 12.00 4.92
CA GLY A 30 11.37 12.19 5.82
C GLY A 30 10.08 11.46 5.41
N ILE A 31 10.15 10.50 4.49
CA ILE A 31 9.05 9.62 4.08
C ILE A 31 9.34 8.21 4.59
N THR A 32 8.38 7.60 5.27
CA THR A 32 8.39 6.20 5.67
C THR A 32 7.40 5.46 4.79
N VAL A 33 7.85 4.41 4.12
CA VAL A 33 7.02 3.57 3.25
C VAL A 33 6.79 2.26 3.97
N GLU A 34 5.54 1.83 4.04
CA GLU A 34 5.14 0.59 4.68
C GLU A 34 4.19 -0.18 3.78
N VAL A 35 4.51 -1.45 3.51
CA VAL A 35 3.58 -2.39 2.86
C VAL A 35 2.83 -3.11 3.97
N THR A 36 1.50 -3.03 3.96
CA THR A 36 0.70 -3.54 5.08
C THR A 36 -0.71 -3.98 4.66
N ALA A 37 -1.16 -5.07 5.28
CA ALA A 37 -2.55 -5.52 5.24
C ALA A 37 -3.33 -5.11 6.52
N ASP A 38 -2.72 -4.34 7.43
CA ASP A 38 -3.35 -3.89 8.66
C ASP A 38 -4.19 -2.62 8.41
N PRO A 39 -5.52 -2.66 8.55
CA PRO A 39 -6.37 -1.50 8.35
C PRO A 39 -6.07 -0.34 9.29
N GLU A 40 -5.58 -0.59 10.51
CA GLU A 40 -5.22 0.47 11.44
C GLU A 40 -4.00 1.25 10.96
N ARG A 41 -3.01 0.56 10.39
CA ARG A 41 -1.84 1.21 9.76
C ARG A 41 -2.25 2.05 8.56
N VAL A 42 -3.15 1.53 7.72
CA VAL A 42 -3.70 2.27 6.58
C VAL A 42 -4.47 3.50 7.04
N ARG A 43 -5.26 3.40 8.13
CA ARG A 43 -6.07 4.49 8.67
C ARG A 43 -5.24 5.66 9.20
N ILE A 44 -4.08 5.38 9.81
CA ILE A 44 -3.20 6.42 10.36
C ILE A 44 -2.18 6.96 9.34
N ALA A 45 -2.13 6.42 8.13
CA ALA A 45 -1.18 6.85 7.12
C ALA A 45 -1.53 8.24 6.55
N ASP A 46 -0.52 9.05 6.29
CA ASP A 46 -0.70 10.37 5.67
C ASP A 46 -1.11 10.26 4.20
N ARG A 47 -0.68 9.17 3.54
CA ARG A 47 -0.99 8.84 2.14
C ARG A 47 -1.14 7.33 1.99
N ILE A 48 -2.00 6.94 1.06
CA ILE A 48 -2.28 5.54 0.75
C ILE A 48 -2.01 5.30 -0.74
N MET A 49 -1.33 4.19 -1.05
CA MET A 49 -1.20 3.65 -2.40
C MET A 49 -1.92 2.31 -2.45
N LEU A 50 -2.96 2.24 -3.28
CA LEU A 50 -3.65 0.99 -3.59
C LEU A 50 -2.99 0.38 -4.84
N PRO A 51 -2.34 -0.79 -4.74
CA PRO A 51 -1.81 -1.46 -5.92
C PRO A 51 -2.94 -1.87 -6.86
N GLY A 52 -2.64 -1.91 -8.16
CA GLY A 52 -3.56 -2.41 -9.17
C GLY A 52 -2.81 -3.33 -10.12
N VAL A 53 -3.30 -4.55 -10.27
CA VAL A 53 -2.95 -5.49 -11.34
C VAL A 53 -4.22 -6.14 -11.86
N GLY A 54 -4.32 -6.33 -13.17
CA GLY A 54 -5.45 -7.03 -13.77
C GLY A 54 -6.77 -6.26 -13.68
N ALA A 55 -7.87 -6.99 -13.46
CA ALA A 55 -9.21 -6.44 -13.43
C ALA A 55 -9.51 -5.78 -12.08
N PHE A 56 -10.28 -4.69 -12.10
CA PHE A 56 -10.68 -3.99 -10.87
C PHE A 56 -11.49 -4.88 -9.91
N ALA A 57 -12.25 -5.85 -10.45
CA ALA A 57 -13.01 -6.80 -9.64
C ALA A 57 -12.10 -7.62 -8.69
N ASP A 58 -10.92 -8.03 -9.17
CA ASP A 58 -9.96 -8.79 -8.36
C ASP A 58 -9.36 -7.92 -7.25
N CYS A 59 -9.10 -6.65 -7.54
CA CYS A 59 -8.67 -5.66 -6.54
C CYS A 59 -9.73 -5.48 -5.45
N LYS A 60 -10.99 -5.28 -5.83
CA LYS A 60 -12.10 -5.12 -4.88
C LYS A 60 -12.29 -6.35 -4.01
N ALA A 61 -12.26 -7.54 -4.60
CA ALA A 61 -12.37 -8.80 -3.87
C ALA A 61 -11.22 -8.99 -2.87
N GLY A 62 -10.00 -8.60 -3.24
CA GLY A 62 -8.85 -8.64 -2.32
C GLY A 62 -9.00 -7.67 -1.15
N LEU A 63 -9.50 -6.45 -1.38
CA LEU A 63 -9.77 -5.49 -0.30
C LEU A 63 -10.87 -6.00 0.64
N ASP A 64 -11.95 -6.55 0.11
CA ASP A 64 -13.05 -7.11 0.91
C ASP A 64 -12.62 -8.32 1.76
N ALA A 65 -11.62 -9.06 1.29
CA ALA A 65 -11.05 -10.19 2.03
C ALA A 65 -10.24 -9.75 3.26
N VAL A 66 -9.80 -8.48 3.32
CA VAL A 66 -9.10 -7.92 4.48
C VAL A 66 -10.11 -7.26 5.41
N ALA A 67 -10.41 -7.94 6.53
CA ALA A 67 -11.40 -7.47 7.49
C ALA A 67 -11.08 -6.06 8.00
N GLY A 68 -12.01 -5.11 7.79
CA GLY A 68 -11.89 -3.73 8.25
C GLY A 68 -11.13 -2.78 7.30
N MET A 69 -10.71 -3.24 6.13
CA MET A 69 -10.01 -2.43 5.13
C MET A 69 -10.93 -1.49 4.33
N VAL A 70 -12.19 -1.90 4.11
CA VAL A 70 -13.23 -1.19 3.34
C VAL A 70 -14.54 -1.13 4.09
#